data_AF-A0A7X8U4D8-F1
#
_entry.id   AF-A0A7X8U4D8-F1
#
_cell.length_a   1.000
_cell.length_b   1.000
_cell.length_c   1.000
_cell.angle_alpha   90.00
_cell.angle_beta   90.00
_cell.angle_gamma   90.00
#
_symmetry.space_group_name_H-M   'P 1'
#
loop_
_entity.id
_entity.type
_entity.pdbx_description
1 polymer ?
#
loop_
_entity_poly.entity_id
_entity_poly.type
_entity_poly.pdbx_seq_one_letter_code
_entity_poly.pdbx_strand_id
1 'polypeptide(L)'
;MNKSTVTRILFKLLLIFLVVTIYFYFQKPIEYRCTNLKAVIPIDDMTLVIDDIRISDRDQEKLNSLASSGIPWIYEKILEAGLPWNWTVKLFNVVAFYTYTPRTMEKADINISGALLYPAEARNSIKSSDAWNNFKMSISPGNLSSNGARFNSSNNYCSVFCGGTFNLKDLNKKLTLSITDKINNKTIYIYISPQWKKTRPLNQGASGLEKDLNSPVRSFVNHLANNNIQAAMENIMPVLRNDFEIPQLDINFRNDEIRYTSEYIAYLMGYSGAYKITAEAGRFLNEEQTDFEATSDERLIFYVAGNDRDGKFYITRVHQPYVSGSDTDPDVP
;
A
#
# COMPACT_ATOMS: atom_id res chain seq x y z
N MET A 1 42.71 17.35 -30.45
CA MET A 1 42.21 16.05 -29.93
C MET A 1 41.31 15.42 -30.99
N ASN A 2 41.64 14.23 -31.49
CA ASN A 2 40.85 13.59 -32.56
C ASN A 2 39.47 13.18 -32.02
N LYS A 3 38.39 13.58 -32.73
CA LYS A 3 37.00 13.25 -32.39
C LYS A 3 36.81 11.74 -32.12
N SER A 4 37.49 10.88 -32.89
CA SER A 4 37.51 9.42 -32.73
C SER A 4 38.01 8.94 -31.35
N THR A 5 39.05 9.58 -30.80
CA THR A 5 39.60 9.21 -29.49
C THR A 5 38.63 9.54 -28.36
N VAL A 6 37.95 10.70 -28.44
CA VAL A 6 36.94 11.13 -27.46
C VAL A 6 35.73 10.20 -27.48
N THR A 7 35.22 9.88 -28.67
CA THR A 7 34.09 8.93 -28.82
C THR A 7 34.44 7.55 -28.27
N ARG A 8 35.66 7.06 -28.51
CA ARG A 8 36.11 5.76 -27.98
C ARG A 8 36.22 5.76 -26.46
N ILE A 9 36.65 6.87 -25.85
CA ILE A 9 36.69 7.02 -24.39
C ILE A 9 35.26 7.01 -23.81
N LEU A 10 34.34 7.79 -24.39
CA LEU A 10 32.95 7.83 -23.96
C LEU A 10 32.28 6.45 -24.05
N PHE A 11 32.50 5.73 -25.15
CA PHE A 11 31.94 4.38 -25.32
C PHE A 11 32.46 3.39 -24.27
N LYS A 12 33.77 3.46 -23.95
CA LYS A 12 34.35 2.64 -22.88
C LYS A 12 33.75 2.97 -21.52
N LEU A 13 33.59 4.25 -21.19
CA LEU A 13 32.97 4.67 -19.93
C LEU A 13 31.52 4.19 -19.82
N LEU A 14 30.76 4.28 -20.92
CA LEU A 14 29.39 3.78 -20.97
C LEU A 14 29.33 2.26 -20.80
N LEU A 15 30.25 1.52 -21.42
CA LEU A 15 30.35 0.06 -21.24
C LEU A 15 30.70 -0.31 -19.80
N ILE A 16 31.65 0.38 -19.18
CA ILE A 16 32.00 0.17 -17.76
C ILE A 16 30.77 0.44 -16.88
N PHE A 17 30.07 1.55 -17.11
CA PHE A 17 28.86 1.90 -16.37
C PHE A 17 27.76 0.85 -16.54
N LEU A 18 27.58 0.31 -17.76
CA LEU A 18 26.64 -0.76 -18.05
C LEU A 18 26.98 -2.04 -17.29
N VAL A 19 28.24 -2.47 -17.32
CA VAL A 19 28.71 -3.67 -16.60
C VAL A 19 28.50 -3.53 -15.10
N VAL A 20 28.87 -2.37 -14.53
CA VAL A 20 28.64 -2.07 -13.11
C VAL A 20 27.15 -2.10 -12.78
N THR A 21 26.31 -1.48 -13.59
CA THR A 21 24.85 -1.44 -13.37
C THR A 21 24.23 -2.84 -13.43
N ILE A 22 24.66 -3.68 -14.38
CA ILE A 22 24.22 -5.08 -14.48
C ILE A 22 24.67 -5.88 -13.24
N TYR A 23 25.91 -5.70 -12.79
CA TYR A 23 26.42 -6.35 -11.59
C TYR A 23 25.56 -6.02 -10.36
N PHE A 24 25.30 -4.74 -10.11
CA PHE A 24 24.45 -4.32 -8.99
C PHE A 24 22.98 -4.76 -9.16
N TYR A 25 22.46 -4.80 -10.39
CA TYR A 25 21.12 -5.34 -10.65
C TYR A 25 20.96 -6.78 -10.17
N PHE A 26 21.95 -7.65 -10.40
CA PHE A 26 21.90 -9.03 -9.95
C PHE A 26 22.09 -9.19 -8.44
N GLN A 27 22.74 -8.22 -7.80
CA GLN A 27 22.88 -8.15 -6.34
C GLN A 27 21.65 -7.57 -5.63
N LYS A 28 20.68 -7.02 -6.37
CA LYS A 28 19.47 -6.47 -5.74
C LYS A 28 18.72 -7.54 -4.94
N PRO A 29 18.12 -7.14 -3.79
CA PRO A 29 17.19 -8.00 -3.09
C PRO A 29 16.08 -8.51 -4.01
N ILE A 30 15.72 -9.76 -3.81
CA ILE A 30 14.60 -10.44 -4.42
C ILE A 30 13.40 -10.34 -3.48
N GLU A 31 12.26 -10.00 -4.05
CA GLU A 31 10.97 -10.05 -3.37
C GLU A 31 10.07 -11.10 -4.03
N TYR A 32 9.52 -11.99 -3.21
CA TYR A 32 8.52 -12.97 -3.60
C TYR A 32 7.17 -12.49 -3.07
N ARG A 33 6.25 -12.21 -3.99
CA ARG A 33 4.88 -11.80 -3.64
C ARG A 33 3.91 -12.93 -3.91
N CYS A 34 3.06 -13.27 -2.93
CA CYS A 34 2.02 -14.27 -3.09
C CYS A 34 0.91 -13.70 -3.97
N THR A 35 0.61 -14.34 -5.10
CA THR A 35 -0.34 -13.81 -6.11
C THR A 35 -1.71 -14.45 -6.07
N ASN A 36 -1.86 -15.57 -5.38
CA ASN A 36 -3.11 -16.31 -5.26
C ASN A 36 -3.73 -16.18 -3.87
N LEU A 37 -3.47 -15.07 -3.18
CA LEU A 37 -4.03 -14.80 -1.86
C LEU A 37 -5.47 -14.28 -2.00
N LYS A 38 -6.41 -14.97 -1.37
CA LYS A 38 -7.81 -14.56 -1.22
C LYS A 38 -8.26 -14.88 0.19
N ALA A 39 -7.86 -14.06 1.16
CA ALA A 39 -8.20 -14.26 2.56
C ALA A 39 -9.06 -13.11 3.06
N VAL A 40 -10.35 -13.41 3.22
CA VAL A 40 -11.37 -12.51 3.78
C VAL A 40 -12.03 -13.30 4.90
N ILE A 41 -11.88 -12.79 6.12
CA ILE A 41 -12.14 -13.55 7.33
C ILE A 41 -13.16 -12.76 8.14
N PRO A 42 -14.41 -13.22 8.25
CA PRO A 42 -15.35 -12.63 9.17
C PRO A 42 -14.89 -12.91 10.61
N ILE A 43 -14.87 -11.87 11.43
CA ILE A 43 -14.58 -11.94 12.86
C ILE A 43 -15.70 -11.17 13.56
N ASP A 44 -16.73 -11.89 13.98
CA ASP A 44 -17.97 -11.33 14.49
C ASP A 44 -18.58 -10.30 13.51
N ASP A 45 -18.67 -9.02 13.88
CA ASP A 45 -19.15 -7.91 13.04
C ASP A 45 -18.04 -7.25 12.20
N MET A 46 -16.78 -7.67 12.39
CA MET A 46 -15.61 -7.18 11.67
C MET A 46 -15.23 -8.09 10.51
N THR A 47 -14.45 -7.55 9.58
CA THR A 47 -13.86 -8.32 8.47
C THR A 47 -12.37 -8.07 8.38
N LEU A 48 -11.57 -9.13 8.57
CA LEU A 48 -10.12 -9.09 8.32
C LEU A 48 -9.83 -9.53 6.90
N VAL A 49 -9.24 -8.64 6.11
CA VAL A 49 -8.77 -8.90 4.75
C VAL A 49 -7.25 -8.98 4.78
N ILE A 50 -6.67 -10.03 4.20
CA ILE A 50 -5.21 -10.11 3.97
C ILE A 50 -4.96 -9.89 2.48
N ASP A 51 -4.33 -8.76 2.16
CA ASP A 51 -4.09 -8.31 0.78
C ASP A 51 -2.78 -8.80 0.20
N ASP A 52 -1.77 -9.01 1.04
CA ASP A 52 -0.42 -9.29 0.57
C ASP A 52 0.34 -10.16 1.57
N ILE A 53 1.08 -11.13 1.02
CA ILE A 53 2.15 -11.84 1.73
C ILE A 53 3.40 -11.69 0.88
N ARG A 54 4.44 -11.10 1.46
CA ARG A 54 5.72 -10.85 0.80
C ARG A 54 6.84 -11.50 1.59
N ILE A 55 7.77 -12.11 0.88
CA ILE A 55 9.03 -12.59 1.43
C ILE A 55 10.15 -11.86 0.71
N SER A 56 11.02 -11.19 1.44
CA SER A 56 12.15 -10.46 0.87
C SER A 56 13.46 -10.86 1.52
N ASP A 57 14.48 -11.13 0.72
CA ASP A 57 15.85 -11.36 1.20
C ASP A 57 16.58 -10.05 1.52
N ARG A 58 15.87 -8.92 1.56
CA ARG A 58 16.43 -7.60 1.87
C ARG A 58 16.95 -7.57 3.31
N ASP A 59 18.12 -6.98 3.50
CA ASP A 59 18.67 -6.76 4.83
C ASP A 59 18.06 -5.51 5.47
N GLN A 60 16.88 -5.67 6.09
CA GLN A 60 16.19 -4.56 6.74
C GLN A 60 16.94 -4.05 7.97
N GLU A 61 17.67 -4.91 8.69
CA GLU A 61 18.47 -4.50 9.84
C GLU A 61 19.62 -3.59 9.45
N LYS A 62 20.35 -3.93 8.38
CA LYS A 62 21.41 -3.06 7.84
C LYS A 62 20.84 -1.73 7.33
N LEU A 63 19.60 -1.70 6.88
CA LEU A 63 18.96 -0.46 6.45
C LEU A 63 18.45 0.39 7.59
N ASN A 64 17.88 -0.24 8.60
CA ASN A 64 17.50 0.44 9.83
C ASN A 64 18.75 0.97 10.55
N SER A 65 19.88 0.24 10.50
CA SER A 65 21.15 0.71 11.03
C SER A 65 21.72 1.87 10.22
N LEU A 66 21.59 1.87 8.89
CA LEU A 66 21.93 3.03 8.04
C LEU A 66 20.99 4.22 8.27
N ALA A 67 19.77 4.01 8.77
CA ALA A 67 18.87 5.10 9.16
C ALA A 67 19.19 5.66 10.55
N SER A 68 19.65 4.81 11.48
CA SER A 68 19.97 5.20 12.86
C SER A 68 21.41 5.70 13.06
N SER A 69 22.34 5.34 12.18
CA SER A 69 23.76 5.78 12.21
C SER A 69 24.03 7.10 11.46
N GLY A 70 22.97 7.81 11.07
CA GLY A 70 23.03 8.99 10.20
C GLY A 70 22.78 8.60 8.75
N ILE A 71 22.04 9.44 8.02
CA ILE A 71 21.76 9.23 6.61
C ILE A 71 23.12 9.04 5.90
N PRO A 72 23.34 7.99 5.08
CA PRO A 72 24.65 7.81 4.45
C PRO A 72 25.05 9.11 3.74
N TRP A 73 26.28 9.60 3.96
CA TRP A 73 26.74 10.95 3.57
C TRP A 73 26.34 11.37 2.15
N ILE A 74 26.21 10.41 1.22
CA ILE A 74 25.77 10.64 -0.16
C ILE A 74 24.33 11.17 -0.27
N TYR A 75 23.39 10.72 0.59
CA TYR A 75 22.04 11.24 0.66
C TYR A 75 22.02 12.63 1.29
N GLU A 76 22.87 12.90 2.29
CA GLU A 76 23.05 14.24 2.85
C GLU A 76 23.53 15.21 1.76
N LYS A 77 24.50 14.81 0.93
CA LYS A 77 24.95 15.63 -0.21
C LYS A 77 23.86 15.91 -1.24
N ILE A 78 22.93 15.00 -1.45
CA ILE A 78 21.78 15.24 -2.34
C ILE A 78 20.82 16.27 -1.72
N LEU A 79 20.60 16.22 -0.40
CA LEU A 79 19.76 17.19 0.30
C LEU A 79 20.43 18.58 0.34
N GLU A 80 21.73 18.64 0.65
CA GLU A 80 22.54 19.87 0.66
C GLU A 80 22.57 20.56 -0.71
N ALA A 81 22.42 19.81 -1.80
CA ALA A 81 22.44 20.35 -3.15
C ALA A 81 21.21 21.23 -3.47
N GLY A 82 20.20 21.30 -2.58
CA GLY A 82 19.04 22.18 -2.74
C GLY A 82 18.24 21.92 -4.01
N LEU A 83 18.25 20.68 -4.50
CA LEU A 83 17.62 20.31 -5.76
C LEU A 83 16.09 20.29 -5.65
N PRO A 84 15.37 20.54 -6.77
CA PRO A 84 13.93 20.34 -6.80
C PRO A 84 13.54 18.93 -6.37
N TRP A 85 12.42 18.78 -5.65
CA TRP A 85 12.02 17.51 -5.03
C TRP A 85 11.98 16.33 -6.01
N ASN A 86 11.53 16.57 -7.25
CA ASN A 86 11.49 15.54 -8.29
C ASN A 86 12.89 15.02 -8.68
N TRP A 87 13.93 15.85 -8.63
CA TRP A 87 15.33 15.46 -8.85
C TRP A 87 15.90 14.75 -7.61
N THR A 88 15.62 15.29 -6.42
CA THR A 88 16.01 14.67 -5.14
C THR A 88 15.53 13.23 -5.05
N VAL A 89 14.24 12.97 -5.34
CA VAL A 89 13.67 11.62 -5.34
C VAL A 89 14.34 10.70 -6.37
N LYS A 90 14.63 11.21 -7.58
CA LYS A 90 15.32 10.43 -8.61
C LYS A 90 16.73 10.04 -8.18
N LEU A 91 17.48 10.98 -7.61
CA LEU A 91 18.84 10.72 -7.12
C LEU A 91 18.85 9.76 -5.93
N PHE A 92 17.91 9.91 -5.00
CA PHE A 92 17.72 8.95 -3.91
C PHE A 92 17.49 7.53 -4.44
N ASN A 93 16.62 7.37 -5.45
CA ASN A 93 16.39 6.06 -6.07
C ASN A 93 17.65 5.48 -6.73
N VAL A 94 18.46 6.32 -7.39
CA VAL A 94 19.74 5.89 -7.98
C VAL A 94 20.72 5.46 -6.90
N VAL A 95 20.88 6.21 -5.81
CA VAL A 95 21.77 5.82 -4.71
C VAL A 95 21.30 4.51 -4.08
N ALA A 96 20.01 4.43 -3.77
CA ALA A 96 19.35 3.21 -3.31
C ALA A 96 19.59 2.02 -4.25
N PHE A 97 19.74 2.27 -5.56
CA PHE A 97 20.10 1.22 -6.50
C PHE A 97 21.40 0.50 -6.11
N TYR A 98 22.43 1.27 -5.78
CA TYR A 98 23.78 0.76 -5.52
C TYR A 98 24.07 0.42 -4.05
N THR A 99 23.25 0.87 -3.10
CA THR A 99 23.50 0.63 -1.67
C THR A 99 22.74 -0.56 -1.08
N TYR A 100 21.74 -1.11 -1.77
CA TYR A 100 20.94 -2.21 -1.23
C TYR A 100 21.66 -3.55 -1.35
N THR A 101 21.88 -4.20 -0.19
CA THR A 101 22.46 -5.54 -0.11
C THR A 101 21.43 -6.56 0.37
N PRO A 102 21.47 -7.79 -0.16
CA PRO A 102 20.69 -8.91 0.35
C PRO A 102 21.27 -9.40 1.69
N ARG A 103 20.43 -9.96 2.57
CA ARG A 103 20.76 -10.35 3.95
C ARG A 103 21.66 -11.58 3.99
N THR A 104 21.22 -12.70 3.41
CA THR A 104 21.98 -13.95 3.13
C THR A 104 21.14 -14.84 2.20
N MET A 105 21.70 -15.93 1.64
CA MET A 105 20.93 -16.86 0.78
C MET A 105 19.84 -17.67 1.52
N GLU A 106 19.82 -17.69 2.86
CA GLU A 106 18.95 -18.60 3.62
C GLU A 106 17.86 -17.91 4.44
N LYS A 107 18.09 -16.68 4.92
CA LYS A 107 17.13 -15.93 5.74
C LYS A 107 16.51 -14.79 4.96
N ALA A 108 15.20 -14.66 5.07
CA ALA A 108 14.40 -13.58 4.51
C ALA A 108 13.48 -12.99 5.58
N ASP A 109 13.00 -11.79 5.32
CA ASP A 109 11.93 -11.16 6.07
C ASP A 109 10.59 -11.52 5.42
N ILE A 110 9.59 -11.82 6.25
CA ILE A 110 8.22 -12.01 5.79
C ILE A 110 7.37 -10.85 6.29
N ASN A 111 6.53 -10.32 5.40
CA ASN A 111 5.58 -9.26 5.69
C ASN A 111 4.20 -9.71 5.23
N ILE A 112 3.22 -9.61 6.13
CA ILE A 112 1.81 -9.81 5.86
C ILE A 112 1.13 -8.47 6.04
N SER A 113 0.37 -8.04 5.03
CA SER A 113 -0.36 -6.78 5.09
C SER A 113 -1.81 -6.96 4.69
N GLY A 114 -2.68 -6.15 5.28
CA GLY A 114 -4.11 -6.17 5.00
C GLY A 114 -4.85 -5.06 5.72
N ALA A 115 -6.14 -5.28 5.97
CA ALA A 115 -6.98 -4.35 6.72
C ALA A 115 -8.00 -5.11 7.57
N LEU A 116 -8.23 -4.62 8.79
CA LEU A 116 -9.35 -5.03 9.63
C LEU A 116 -10.43 -3.94 9.50
N LEU A 117 -11.55 -4.29 8.88
CA LEU A 117 -12.71 -3.43 8.68
C LEU A 117 -13.70 -3.61 9.83
N TYR A 118 -14.19 -2.50 10.36
CA TYR A 118 -15.23 -2.45 11.39
C TYR A 118 -16.55 -1.96 10.76
N PRO A 119 -17.70 -2.26 11.38
CA PRO A 119 -18.95 -1.58 11.04
C PRO A 119 -18.77 -0.06 11.12
N ALA A 120 -19.46 0.67 10.24
CA ALA A 120 -19.31 2.13 10.18
C ALA A 120 -19.70 2.80 11.51
N GLU A 121 -20.64 2.19 12.23
CA GLU A 121 -21.15 2.60 13.54
C GLU A 121 -20.12 2.44 14.66
N ALA A 122 -19.18 1.48 14.52
CA ALA A 122 -18.16 1.19 15.53
C ALA A 122 -16.93 2.11 15.45
N ARG A 123 -16.88 3.01 14.46
CA ARG A 123 -15.77 3.96 14.23
C ARG A 123 -15.45 4.82 15.44
N ASN A 124 -16.46 5.15 16.24
CA ASN A 124 -16.35 6.14 17.32
C ASN A 124 -16.10 5.51 18.70
N SER A 125 -16.33 4.20 18.83
CA SER A 125 -16.30 3.51 20.12
C SER A 125 -15.05 2.65 20.34
N ILE A 126 -14.36 2.29 19.26
CA ILE A 126 -13.21 1.39 19.32
C ILE A 126 -11.92 2.20 19.18
N LYS A 127 -11.15 2.31 20.27
CA LYS A 127 -9.71 2.63 20.15
C LYS A 127 -9.05 1.49 19.38
N SER A 128 -8.86 1.68 18.09
CA SER A 128 -8.46 0.69 17.08
C SER A 128 -7.15 -0.04 17.35
N SER A 129 -6.20 0.58 18.06
CA SER A 129 -5.01 -0.11 18.58
C SER A 129 -5.42 -1.30 19.45
N ASP A 130 -6.44 -1.12 20.27
CA ASP A 130 -6.93 -2.14 21.20
C ASP A 130 -7.63 -3.27 20.44
N ALA A 131 -8.38 -2.94 19.38
CA ALA A 131 -9.05 -3.95 18.57
C ALA A 131 -8.07 -4.87 17.83
N TRP A 132 -7.04 -4.35 17.15
CA TRP A 132 -6.04 -5.25 16.54
C TRP A 132 -5.20 -5.98 17.59
N ASN A 133 -4.92 -5.33 18.73
CA ASN A 133 -4.20 -5.96 19.83
C ASN A 133 -4.96 -7.15 20.44
N ASN A 134 -6.27 -7.25 20.24
CA ASN A 134 -7.06 -8.43 20.61
C ASN A 134 -6.83 -9.63 19.69
N PHE A 135 -6.12 -9.45 18.58
CA PHE A 135 -5.74 -10.54 17.68
C PHE A 135 -4.27 -10.92 17.81
N LYS A 136 -3.98 -12.19 17.55
CA LYS A 136 -2.63 -12.71 17.38
C LYS A 136 -2.53 -13.43 16.06
N MET A 137 -1.66 -12.94 15.19
CA MET A 137 -1.31 -13.62 13.94
C MET A 137 -0.02 -14.42 14.11
N SER A 138 0.03 -15.64 13.57
CA SER A 138 1.26 -16.39 13.38
C SER A 138 1.24 -17.12 12.04
N ILE A 139 2.43 -17.37 11.48
CA ILE A 139 2.58 -18.10 10.24
C ILE A 139 3.55 -19.27 10.43
N SER A 140 3.29 -20.38 9.76
CA SER A 140 4.20 -21.53 9.69
C SER A 140 4.29 -22.05 8.24
N PRO A 141 5.49 -22.35 7.71
CA PRO A 141 6.81 -22.06 8.27
C PRO A 141 7.06 -20.54 8.36
N GLY A 142 7.98 -20.13 9.22
CA GLY A 142 8.29 -18.72 9.51
C GLY A 142 7.93 -18.32 10.93
N ASN A 143 8.26 -17.09 11.30
CA ASN A 143 7.96 -16.51 12.60
C ASN A 143 7.60 -15.04 12.44
N LEU A 144 6.45 -14.61 12.94
CA LEU A 144 6.07 -13.19 13.01
C LEU A 144 6.56 -12.62 14.34
N SER A 145 7.27 -11.49 14.28
CA SER A 145 7.89 -10.84 15.44
C SER A 145 7.08 -9.64 15.95
N SER A 146 6.16 -9.11 15.14
CA SER A 146 5.34 -7.95 15.50
C SER A 146 3.95 -8.02 14.88
N ASN A 147 2.93 -7.67 15.67
CA ASN A 147 1.60 -7.34 15.19
C ASN A 147 1.49 -5.82 15.27
N GLY A 148 1.57 -5.14 14.12
CA GLY A 148 1.34 -3.70 14.02
C GLY A 148 -0.04 -3.43 13.43
N ALA A 149 -0.71 -2.41 13.94
CA ALA A 149 -1.82 -1.77 13.25
C ALA A 149 -1.62 -0.26 13.27
N ARG A 150 -1.92 0.38 12.15
CA ARG A 150 -1.98 1.84 12.08
C ARG A 150 -3.40 2.29 11.80
N PHE A 151 -3.80 3.33 12.53
CA PHE A 151 -5.13 3.87 12.51
C PHE A 151 -5.17 5.29 11.98
N ASN A 152 -6.34 5.65 11.44
CA ASN A 152 -6.75 7.02 11.22
C ASN A 152 -8.17 7.19 11.78
N SER A 153 -8.36 8.12 12.72
CA SER A 153 -9.61 8.39 13.47
C SER A 153 -10.83 8.56 12.59
N SER A 154 -10.63 9.10 11.39
CA SER A 154 -11.70 9.34 10.44
C SER A 154 -12.25 8.10 9.74
N ASN A 155 -11.70 6.89 9.94
CA ASN A 155 -11.96 5.70 9.12
C ASN A 155 -12.51 4.52 9.93
N ASN A 156 -13.38 3.68 9.34
CA ASN A 156 -13.86 2.42 9.94
C ASN A 156 -12.91 1.22 9.68
N TYR A 157 -11.60 1.44 9.62
CA TYR A 157 -10.64 0.34 9.50
C TYR A 157 -9.29 0.66 10.13
N CYS A 158 -8.51 -0.39 10.41
CA CYS A 158 -7.09 -0.27 10.67
C CYS A 158 -6.27 -1.04 9.63
N SER A 159 -5.13 -0.46 9.24
CA SER A 159 -4.18 -1.14 8.37
C SER A 159 -3.42 -2.18 9.19
N VAL A 160 -3.46 -3.44 8.77
CA VAL A 160 -2.79 -4.54 9.45
C VAL A 160 -1.42 -4.77 8.81
N PHE A 161 -0.38 -4.83 9.63
CA PHE A 161 0.96 -5.18 9.21
C PHE A 161 1.65 -6.11 10.21
N CYS A 162 2.03 -7.29 9.76
CA CYS A 162 2.78 -8.25 10.55
C CYS A 162 4.11 -8.58 9.87
N GLY A 163 5.21 -8.14 10.49
CA GLY A 163 6.57 -8.43 10.05
C GLY A 163 7.17 -9.63 10.80
N GLY A 164 8.13 -10.29 10.16
CA GLY A 164 8.74 -11.50 10.70
C GLY A 164 9.95 -12.00 9.92
N THR A 165 10.40 -13.21 10.27
CA THR A 165 11.49 -13.92 9.61
C THR A 165 10.99 -15.19 8.95
N PHE A 166 11.65 -15.57 7.85
CA PHE A 166 11.30 -16.72 7.03
C PHE A 166 12.56 -17.38 6.47
N ASN A 167 12.55 -18.71 6.34
CA ASN A 167 13.63 -19.45 5.72
C ASN A 167 13.34 -19.65 4.24
N LEU A 168 14.20 -19.17 3.34
CA LEU A 168 13.97 -19.26 1.89
C LEU A 168 13.90 -20.70 1.38
N LYS A 169 14.48 -21.67 2.09
CA LYS A 169 14.35 -23.11 1.78
C LYS A 169 12.90 -23.59 1.89
N ASP A 170 12.08 -22.87 2.65
CA ASP A 170 10.68 -23.18 2.88
C ASP A 170 9.72 -22.43 1.95
N LEU A 171 10.24 -21.65 0.99
CA LEU A 171 9.44 -20.76 0.12
C LEU A 171 8.27 -21.49 -0.55
N ASN A 172 8.50 -22.71 -1.04
CA ASN A 172 7.49 -23.48 -1.76
C ASN A 172 6.69 -24.43 -0.86
N LYS A 173 6.87 -24.39 0.46
CA LYS A 173 6.04 -25.16 1.39
C LYS A 173 4.67 -24.51 1.53
N LYS A 174 3.68 -25.31 1.93
CA LYS A 174 2.37 -24.78 2.33
C LYS A 174 2.55 -23.85 3.52
N LEU A 175 1.94 -22.68 3.46
CA LEU A 175 1.88 -21.73 4.55
C LEU A 175 0.59 -21.97 5.34
N THR A 176 0.68 -21.95 6.66
CA THR A 176 -0.45 -21.97 7.58
C THR A 176 -0.45 -20.65 8.34
N LEU A 177 -1.42 -19.79 8.04
CA LEU A 177 -1.68 -18.57 8.78
C LEU A 177 -2.71 -18.88 9.86
N SER A 178 -2.40 -18.59 11.11
CA SER A 178 -3.34 -18.71 12.22
C SER A 178 -3.62 -17.33 12.79
N ILE A 179 -4.90 -17.01 12.95
CA ILE A 179 -5.38 -15.77 13.55
C ILE A 179 -6.19 -16.16 14.78
N THR A 180 -5.65 -15.83 15.95
CA THR A 180 -6.29 -16.08 17.23
C THR A 180 -6.93 -14.81 17.74
N ASP A 181 -8.24 -14.85 17.92
CA ASP A 181 -8.98 -13.88 18.73
C ASP A 181 -8.73 -14.20 20.21
N LYS A 182 -8.08 -13.26 20.91
CA LYS A 182 -7.72 -13.39 22.32
C LYS A 182 -8.93 -13.25 23.25
N ILE A 183 -10.01 -12.59 22.82
CA ILE A 183 -11.21 -12.38 23.62
C ILE A 183 -12.03 -13.67 23.65
N ASN A 184 -12.35 -14.20 22.47
CA ASN A 184 -13.18 -15.39 22.35
C ASN A 184 -12.39 -16.71 22.39
N ASN A 185 -11.06 -16.63 22.44
CA ASN A 185 -10.12 -17.76 22.36
C ASN A 185 -10.38 -18.67 21.13
N LYS A 186 -10.82 -18.06 20.02
CA LYS A 186 -11.08 -18.75 18.75
C LYS A 186 -9.87 -18.55 17.84
N THR A 187 -9.42 -19.62 17.19
CA THR A 187 -8.34 -19.55 16.20
C THR A 187 -8.84 -19.99 14.84
N ILE A 188 -8.64 -19.12 13.86
CA ILE A 188 -8.94 -19.38 12.45
C ILE A 188 -7.63 -19.76 11.76
N TYR A 189 -7.66 -20.84 10.98
CA TYR A 189 -6.52 -21.32 10.21
C TYR A 189 -6.78 -21.13 8.72
N ILE A 190 -5.81 -20.54 8.02
CA ILE A 190 -5.81 -20.40 6.57
C ILE A 190 -4.62 -21.17 6.02
N TYR A 191 -4.90 -22.10 5.13
CA TYR A 191 -3.90 -22.90 4.44
C TYR A 191 -3.68 -22.35 3.04
N ILE A 192 -2.46 -21.93 2.76
CA ILE A 192 -2.09 -21.28 1.51
C ILE A 192 -1.04 -22.15 0.82
N SER A 193 -1.31 -22.54 -0.43
CA SER A 193 -0.29 -23.08 -1.33
C SER A 193 0.20 -21.92 -2.19
N PRO A 194 1.30 -21.24 -1.82
CA PRO A 194 1.62 -19.94 -2.40
C PRO A 194 2.09 -20.05 -3.86
N GLN A 195 1.58 -19.15 -4.70
CA GLN A 195 2.11 -18.89 -6.03
C GLN A 195 2.91 -17.60 -6.02
N TRP A 196 4.23 -17.73 -6.08
CA TRP A 196 5.14 -16.61 -5.96
C TRP A 196 5.40 -15.92 -7.29
N LYS A 197 5.17 -14.62 -7.31
CA LYS A 197 5.75 -13.73 -8.32
C LYS A 197 7.06 -13.17 -7.80
N LYS A 198 8.15 -13.58 -8.46
CA LYS A 198 9.50 -13.10 -8.17
C LYS A 198 9.71 -11.73 -8.81
N THR A 199 10.11 -10.75 -8.02
CA THR A 199 10.42 -9.39 -8.49
C THR A 199 11.74 -8.91 -7.89
N ARG A 200 12.36 -7.91 -8.53
CA ARG A 200 13.49 -7.16 -8.00
C ARG A 200 13.08 -5.70 -7.91
N PRO A 201 12.62 -5.21 -6.76
CA PRO A 201 12.17 -3.82 -6.64
C PRO A 201 13.35 -2.88 -6.93
N LEU A 202 13.19 -2.07 -7.98
CA LEU A 202 14.19 -1.08 -8.39
C LEU A 202 14.14 0.19 -7.53
N ASN A 203 12.94 0.53 -7.03
CA ASN A 203 12.67 1.71 -6.21
C ASN A 203 12.43 1.33 -4.74
N GLN A 204 12.68 2.28 -3.84
CA GLN A 204 12.46 2.16 -2.38
C GLN A 204 11.04 1.72 -1.98
N GLY A 205 10.04 1.98 -2.81
CA GLY A 205 8.63 1.99 -2.41
C GLY A 205 7.93 0.66 -2.19
N ALA A 206 8.63 -0.46 -2.01
CA ALA A 206 7.99 -1.78 -1.88
C ALA A 206 8.38 -2.59 -0.63
N SER A 207 9.29 -2.12 0.23
CA SER A 207 9.47 -2.73 1.55
C SER A 207 8.49 -2.10 2.53
N GLY A 208 7.34 -2.75 2.73
CA GLY A 208 6.55 -2.64 3.95
C GLY A 208 5.96 -1.26 4.28
N LEU A 209 5.85 -0.32 3.34
CA LEU A 209 5.05 0.88 3.57
C LEU A 209 3.59 0.44 3.71
N GLU A 210 3.09 0.61 4.92
CA GLU A 210 1.69 0.48 5.32
C GLU A 210 0.78 1.05 4.23
N LYS A 211 -0.11 0.22 3.70
CA LYS A 211 -1.03 0.63 2.64
C LYS A 211 -2.29 1.20 3.28
N ASP A 212 -2.32 2.53 3.41
CA ASP A 212 -3.56 3.24 3.69
C ASP A 212 -4.52 3.05 2.49
N LEU A 213 -5.58 2.26 2.69
CA LEU A 213 -6.60 1.96 1.69
C LEU A 213 -7.21 3.22 1.06
N ASN A 214 -7.38 4.28 1.87
CA ASN A 214 -8.02 5.52 1.46
C ASN A 214 -7.03 6.51 0.85
N SER A 215 -5.73 6.24 0.92
CA SER A 215 -4.67 7.08 0.36
C SER A 215 -4.89 7.47 -1.11
N PRO A 216 -5.16 6.56 -2.06
CA PRO A 216 -5.38 6.94 -3.45
C PRO A 216 -6.59 7.86 -3.63
N VAL A 217 -7.66 7.66 -2.85
CA VAL A 217 -8.87 8.51 -2.88
C VAL A 217 -8.57 9.90 -2.31
N ARG A 218 -7.96 9.96 -1.13
CA ARG A 218 -7.57 11.22 -0.50
C ARG A 218 -6.64 12.04 -1.38
N SER A 219 -5.62 11.40 -1.96
CA SER A 219 -4.71 12.06 -2.90
C SER A 219 -5.43 12.53 -4.16
N PHE A 220 -6.33 11.73 -4.72
CA PHE A 220 -7.13 12.10 -5.89
C PHE A 220 -7.98 13.35 -5.63
N VAL A 221 -8.77 13.35 -4.55
CA VAL A 221 -9.64 14.48 -4.19
C VAL A 221 -8.81 15.75 -3.91
N ASN A 222 -7.72 15.63 -3.15
CA ASN A 222 -6.83 16.74 -2.86
C ASN A 222 -6.21 17.35 -4.14
N HIS A 223 -5.80 16.51 -5.11
CA HIS A 223 -5.25 17.01 -6.37
C HIS A 223 -6.31 17.70 -7.23
N LEU A 224 -7.53 17.16 -7.29
CA LEU A 224 -8.63 17.81 -8.00
C LEU A 224 -9.03 19.14 -7.35
N ALA A 225 -9.10 19.22 -6.02
CA ALA A 225 -9.39 20.47 -5.30
C ALA A 225 -8.35 21.57 -5.60
N ASN A 226 -7.10 21.17 -5.84
CA ASN A 226 -6.00 22.06 -6.23
C ASN A 226 -5.87 22.27 -7.75
N ASN A 227 -6.88 21.88 -8.55
CA ASN A 227 -6.87 21.96 -10.02
C ASN A 227 -5.67 21.25 -10.69
N ASN A 228 -5.08 20.25 -10.05
CA ASN A 228 -3.97 19.46 -10.59
C ASN A 228 -4.45 18.11 -11.13
N ILE A 229 -5.14 18.17 -12.27
CA ILE A 229 -5.74 16.98 -12.90
C ILE A 229 -4.68 15.92 -13.21
N GLN A 230 -3.52 16.31 -13.73
CA GLN A 230 -2.48 15.35 -14.10
C GLN A 230 -2.01 14.51 -12.90
N ALA A 231 -1.80 15.14 -11.74
CA ALA A 231 -1.43 14.42 -10.52
C ALA A 231 -2.60 13.58 -9.97
N ALA A 232 -3.84 14.04 -10.10
CA ALA A 232 -5.02 13.25 -9.74
C ALA A 232 -5.04 11.93 -10.54
N MET A 233 -4.81 12.00 -11.85
CA MET A 233 -4.78 10.83 -12.74
C MET A 233 -3.72 9.79 -12.38
N GLU A 234 -2.66 10.15 -11.63
CA GLU A 234 -1.66 9.19 -11.17
C GLU A 234 -2.23 8.18 -10.15
N ASN A 235 -3.29 8.53 -9.44
CA ASN A 235 -3.99 7.67 -8.46
C ASN A 235 -4.98 6.69 -9.13
N ILE A 236 -5.30 6.93 -10.40
CA ILE A 236 -6.15 6.04 -11.20
C ILE A 236 -5.30 4.92 -11.80
N MET A 237 -5.90 3.73 -11.88
CA MET A 237 -5.29 2.54 -12.48
C MET A 237 -4.76 2.87 -13.89
N PRO A 238 -3.48 2.61 -14.22
CA PRO A 238 -2.87 3.07 -15.47
C PRO A 238 -3.65 2.72 -16.75
N VAL A 239 -4.28 1.55 -16.79
CA VAL A 239 -5.05 1.09 -17.97
C VAL A 239 -6.39 1.78 -18.14
N LEU A 240 -6.90 2.45 -17.09
CA LEU A 240 -8.20 3.12 -17.10
C LEU A 240 -8.08 4.63 -17.29
N ARG A 241 -6.89 5.20 -17.17
CA ARG A 241 -6.68 6.66 -17.14
C ARG A 241 -7.23 7.40 -18.36
N ASN A 242 -7.19 6.78 -19.53
CA ASN A 242 -7.65 7.43 -20.75
C ASN A 242 -9.18 7.52 -20.83
N ASP A 243 -9.87 6.60 -20.16
CA ASP A 243 -11.32 6.44 -20.21
C ASP A 243 -11.98 6.77 -18.86
N PHE A 244 -11.21 7.31 -17.91
CA PHE A 244 -11.70 7.58 -16.56
C PHE A 244 -12.47 8.91 -16.53
N GLU A 245 -13.76 8.83 -16.23
CA GLU A 245 -14.60 10.00 -16.04
C GLU A 245 -14.27 10.68 -14.71
N ILE A 246 -13.74 11.90 -14.79
CA ILE A 246 -13.42 12.69 -13.61
C ILE A 246 -14.74 13.29 -13.07
N PRO A 247 -15.11 13.01 -11.81
CA PRO A 247 -16.33 13.55 -11.23
C PRO A 247 -16.16 15.06 -11.02
N GLN A 248 -17.26 15.81 -11.16
CA GLN A 248 -17.27 17.19 -10.71
C GLN A 248 -17.27 17.22 -9.18
N LEU A 249 -16.21 17.77 -8.59
CA LEU A 249 -16.16 17.97 -7.14
C LEU A 249 -16.99 19.21 -6.77
N ASP A 250 -18.03 18.98 -5.97
CA ASP A 250 -18.78 20.02 -5.27
C ASP A 250 -17.86 20.89 -4.39
N ILE A 251 -18.31 22.12 -4.11
CA ILE A 251 -17.55 23.09 -3.33
C ILE A 251 -17.22 22.61 -1.92
N ASN A 252 -18.08 21.78 -1.31
CA ASN A 252 -17.86 21.25 0.03
C ASN A 252 -16.65 20.31 0.06
N PHE A 253 -16.44 19.48 -0.98
CA PHE A 253 -15.25 18.62 -1.09
C PHE A 253 -13.93 19.39 -1.27
N ARG A 254 -13.97 20.72 -1.43
CA ARG A 254 -12.78 21.59 -1.52
C ARG A 254 -12.47 22.30 -0.22
N ASN A 255 -13.50 22.68 0.54
CA ASN A 255 -13.39 23.57 1.68
C ASN A 255 -13.54 22.85 3.02
N ASP A 256 -14.26 21.73 3.03
CA ASP A 256 -14.60 20.99 4.23
C ASP A 256 -13.63 19.81 4.45
N GLU A 257 -13.70 19.25 5.66
CA GLU A 257 -13.00 18.01 5.97
C GLU A 257 -13.73 16.84 5.28
N ILE A 258 -12.98 15.77 4.97
CA ILE A 258 -13.52 14.61 4.27
C ILE A 258 -13.45 13.39 5.16
N ARG A 259 -14.61 12.79 5.42
CA ARG A 259 -14.75 11.50 6.08
C ARG A 259 -14.73 10.37 5.05
N TYR A 260 -14.01 9.29 5.34
CA TYR A 260 -13.91 8.12 4.47
C TYR A 260 -14.42 6.85 5.16
N THR A 261 -15.23 6.06 4.46
CA THR A 261 -15.78 4.78 4.94
C THR A 261 -15.41 3.68 3.97
N SER A 262 -14.89 2.57 4.46
CA SER A 262 -14.35 1.47 3.68
C SER A 262 -15.17 0.20 3.87
N GLU A 263 -15.54 -0.44 2.77
CA GLU A 263 -16.22 -1.74 2.69
C GLU A 263 -15.43 -2.66 1.75
N TYR A 264 -15.39 -3.97 2.05
CA TYR A 264 -14.75 -4.93 1.15
C TYR A 264 -15.75 -5.51 0.15
N ILE A 265 -15.31 -5.64 -1.10
CA ILE A 265 -16.07 -6.26 -2.19
C ILE A 265 -15.24 -7.39 -2.79
N ALA A 266 -15.81 -8.60 -2.79
CA ALA A 266 -15.11 -9.80 -3.23
C ALA A 266 -14.78 -9.81 -4.73
N TYR A 267 -15.61 -9.17 -5.56
CA TYR A 267 -15.41 -9.10 -7.00
C TYR A 267 -15.90 -7.77 -7.58
N LEU A 268 -15.06 -7.13 -8.38
CA LEU A 268 -15.39 -5.90 -9.09
C LEU A 268 -14.74 -5.91 -10.47
N MET A 269 -15.53 -5.89 -11.54
CA MET A 269 -15.05 -5.67 -12.92
C MET A 269 -13.79 -6.50 -13.31
N GLY A 270 -13.77 -7.79 -12.97
CA GLY A 270 -12.63 -8.67 -13.26
C GLY A 270 -11.52 -8.70 -12.20
N TYR A 271 -11.55 -7.80 -11.22
CA TYR A 271 -10.64 -7.81 -10.07
C TYR A 271 -11.19 -8.72 -8.96
N SER A 272 -10.35 -9.65 -8.49
CA SER A 272 -10.66 -10.45 -7.30
C SER A 272 -10.27 -9.67 -6.04
N GLY A 273 -11.24 -9.00 -5.45
CA GLY A 273 -11.08 -8.14 -4.28
C GLY A 273 -10.92 -6.66 -4.64
N ALA A 274 -11.75 -5.83 -4.03
CA ALA A 274 -11.68 -4.38 -4.07
C ALA A 274 -12.24 -3.79 -2.78
N TYR A 275 -11.92 -2.52 -2.53
CA TYR A 275 -12.49 -1.74 -1.45
C TYR A 275 -13.41 -0.68 -2.05
N LYS A 276 -14.66 -0.64 -1.57
CA LYS A 276 -15.57 0.48 -1.81
C LYS A 276 -15.31 1.51 -0.73
N ILE A 277 -14.98 2.72 -1.16
CA ILE A 277 -14.64 3.84 -0.29
C ILE A 277 -15.66 4.94 -0.53
N THR A 278 -16.49 5.20 0.47
CA THR A 278 -17.44 6.31 0.47
C THR A 278 -16.75 7.53 1.09
N ALA A 279 -16.70 8.64 0.37
CA ALA A 279 -16.20 9.93 0.81
C ALA A 279 -17.36 10.90 1.03
N GLU A 280 -17.37 11.58 2.19
CA GLU A 280 -18.39 12.54 2.61
C GLU A 280 -17.71 13.83 3.06
N ALA A 281 -18.18 14.99 2.59
CA ALA A 281 -17.69 16.30 3.00
C ALA A 281 -18.45 16.82 4.23
N GLY A 282 -17.73 17.48 5.15
CA GLY A 282 -18.30 17.91 6.43
C GLY A 282 -17.27 18.42 7.42
N ARG A 283 -17.65 18.43 8.70
CA ARG A 283 -16.79 18.92 9.78
C ARG A 283 -16.79 17.96 10.95
N PHE A 284 -15.61 17.77 11.56
CA PHE A 284 -15.51 17.10 12.84
C PHE A 284 -15.95 18.04 13.96
N LEU A 285 -16.85 17.55 14.81
CA LEU A 285 -17.43 18.29 15.93
C LEU A 285 -16.58 18.18 17.20
N ASN A 286 -15.56 17.32 17.20
CA ASN A 286 -14.69 17.07 18.34
C ASN A 286 -13.22 16.88 17.93
N GLU A 287 -12.30 17.12 18.87
CA GLU A 287 -10.84 17.01 18.63
C GLU A 287 -10.39 15.58 18.31
N GLU A 288 -11.15 14.58 18.77
CA GLU A 288 -10.89 13.17 18.52
C GLU A 288 -11.29 12.72 17.10
N GLN A 289 -11.94 13.59 16.32
CA GLN A 289 -12.43 13.34 14.95
C GLN A 289 -13.35 12.13 14.84
N THR A 290 -14.21 11.92 15.84
CA THR A 290 -15.19 10.81 15.88
C THR A 290 -16.59 11.29 15.52
N ASP A 291 -16.98 12.49 15.96
CA ASP A 291 -18.28 13.06 15.62
C ASP A 291 -18.16 13.89 14.35
N PHE A 292 -18.89 13.51 13.30
CA PHE A 292 -18.81 14.17 11.99
C PHE A 292 -20.19 14.57 11.50
N GLU A 293 -20.34 15.85 11.21
CA GLU A 293 -21.54 16.42 10.61
C GLU A 293 -21.28 16.64 9.12
N ALA A 294 -22.04 15.94 8.28
CA ALA A 294 -21.97 16.12 6.84
C ALA A 294 -22.56 17.49 6.46
N THR A 295 -21.85 18.24 5.63
CA THR A 295 -22.29 19.55 5.09
C THR A 295 -22.92 19.41 3.71
N SER A 296 -22.86 18.21 3.14
CA SER A 296 -23.47 17.85 1.85
C SER A 296 -24.17 16.50 1.96
N ASP A 297 -25.32 16.38 1.30
CA ASP A 297 -25.99 15.10 1.06
C ASP A 297 -25.28 14.31 -0.06
N GLU A 298 -24.40 14.95 -0.84
CA GLU A 298 -23.60 14.27 -1.86
C GLU A 298 -22.50 13.42 -1.20
N ARG A 299 -22.45 12.15 -1.63
CA ARG A 299 -21.36 11.23 -1.30
C ARG A 299 -20.64 10.86 -2.58
N LEU A 300 -19.34 10.60 -2.52
CA LEU A 300 -18.58 10.03 -3.63
C LEU A 300 -18.16 8.61 -3.29
N ILE A 301 -18.54 7.65 -4.12
CA ILE A 301 -18.17 6.25 -3.96
C ILE A 301 -17.03 5.95 -4.91
N PHE A 302 -15.86 5.64 -4.36
CA PHE A 302 -14.69 5.19 -5.10
C PHE A 302 -14.53 3.69 -4.94
N TYR A 303 -14.05 3.03 -5.98
CA TYR A 303 -13.57 1.67 -5.88
C TYR A 303 -12.05 1.65 -5.99
N VAL A 304 -11.42 0.93 -5.07
CA VAL A 304 -9.96 0.83 -4.97
C VAL A 304 -9.55 -0.63 -5.03
N ALA A 305 -8.68 -0.95 -5.97
CA ALA A 305 -8.17 -2.32 -6.16
C ALA A 305 -6.63 -2.31 -6.22
N GLY A 306 -6.04 -3.41 -5.75
CA GLY A 306 -4.61 -3.64 -5.85
C GLY A 306 -4.19 -3.93 -7.30
N ASN A 307 -3.03 -3.41 -7.72
CA ASN A 307 -2.40 -3.79 -8.97
C ASN A 307 -1.41 -4.95 -8.74
N ASP A 308 -1.61 -6.06 -9.43
CA ASP A 308 -0.77 -7.25 -9.27
C ASP A 308 0.70 -7.05 -9.66
N ARG A 309 1.02 -5.96 -10.40
CA ARG A 309 2.40 -5.66 -10.82
C ARG A 309 3.25 -5.04 -9.72
N ASP A 310 2.74 -4.04 -9.03
CA ASP A 310 3.49 -3.27 -8.03
C ASP A 310 2.91 -3.41 -6.60
N GLY A 311 1.72 -4.02 -6.49
CA GLY A 311 1.00 -4.18 -5.24
C GLY A 311 0.46 -2.87 -4.67
N LYS A 312 0.38 -1.81 -5.47
CA LYS A 312 -0.21 -0.55 -5.04
C LYS A 312 -1.72 -0.57 -5.27
N PHE A 313 -2.43 0.16 -4.41
CA PHE A 313 -3.85 0.41 -4.58
C PHE A 313 -4.07 1.59 -5.51
N TYR A 314 -5.05 1.45 -6.41
CA TYR A 314 -5.44 2.48 -7.36
C TYR A 314 -6.96 2.60 -7.41
N ILE A 315 -7.45 3.79 -7.76
CA ILE A 315 -8.86 3.99 -8.07
C ILE A 315 -9.15 3.30 -9.41
N THR A 316 -10.19 2.48 -9.42
CA THR A 316 -10.67 1.81 -10.63
C THR A 316 -11.93 2.47 -11.18
N ARG A 317 -12.79 3.00 -10.31
CA ARG A 317 -14.04 3.64 -10.70
C ARG A 317 -14.50 4.62 -9.61
N VAL A 318 -15.31 5.60 -10.00
CA VAL A 318 -15.99 6.51 -9.08
C VAL A 318 -17.45 6.68 -9.50
N HIS A 319 -18.33 6.82 -8.51
CA HIS A 319 -19.73 7.14 -8.68
C HIS A 319 -20.15 8.24 -7.72
N GLN A 320 -21.01 9.12 -8.22
CA GLN A 320 -21.92 9.87 -7.38
C GLN A 320 -23.17 8.99 -7.20
N PRO A 321 -23.44 8.43 -6.01
CA PRO A 321 -24.77 7.94 -5.68
C PRO A 321 -25.82 8.96 -6.09
N TYR A 322 -26.84 8.46 -6.80
CA TYR A 322 -28.01 9.23 -7.15
C TYR A 322 -28.74 9.58 -5.85
N VAL A 323 -28.85 10.86 -5.50
CA VAL A 323 -29.72 11.30 -4.40
C VAL A 323 -31.15 11.16 -4.91
N SER A 324 -31.81 10.04 -4.61
CA SER A 324 -33.19 9.82 -5.07
C SER A 324 -34.19 10.58 -4.20
N GLY A 325 -34.81 11.57 -4.82
CA GLY A 325 -36.21 11.92 -4.59
C GLY A 325 -37.18 11.09 -5.44
N SER A 326 -36.80 9.90 -5.90
CA SER A 326 -37.72 8.96 -6.57
C SER A 326 -37.18 7.54 -6.56
N ASP A 327 -37.91 6.63 -5.91
CA ASP A 327 -37.71 5.19 -5.91
C ASP A 327 -37.71 4.62 -7.33
N THR A 328 -36.54 4.21 -7.82
CA THR A 328 -36.40 3.02 -8.68
C THR A 328 -34.96 2.51 -8.57
N ASP A 329 -34.86 1.28 -8.08
CA ASP A 329 -33.67 0.46 -7.95
C ASP A 329 -33.04 0.15 -9.34
N PRO A 330 -31.78 0.51 -9.61
CA PRO A 330 -31.09 0.05 -10.80
C PRO A 330 -30.10 -1.05 -10.43
N ASP A 331 -30.63 -2.24 -10.12
CA ASP A 331 -29.89 -3.48 -10.30
C ASP A 331 -30.37 -4.20 -11.57
N VAL A 332 -29.42 -4.85 -12.23
CA VAL A 332 -29.52 -5.83 -13.34
C VAL A 332 -29.48 -5.23 -14.76
N PRO A 333 -28.54 -5.66 -15.65
CA PRO A 333 -27.77 -6.92 -15.64
C PRO A 333 -26.27 -6.82 -15.37
#